data_AF-L8TRC7-F1
#
_entry.id   AF-L8TRC7-F1
#
_cell.length_a   1.000
_cell.length_b   1.000
_cell.length_c   1.000
_cell.angle_alpha   90.00
_cell.angle_beta   90.00
_cell.angle_gamma   90.00
#
_symmetry.space_group_name_H-M   'P 1'
#
loop_
_entity.id
_entity.type
_entity.pdbx_description
1 polymer ?
#
loop_
_entity_poly.entity_id
_entity_poly.type
_entity_poly.pdbx_seq_one_letter_code
_entity_poly.pdbx_strand_id
1 'polypeptide(L)'
;MAKTLAEKVWDAHVVRKGDGDGANAQPDLLFIDLHLVHEVTSPQAFEGLRLAGRKLRRPDLTIATEDHNTPTLDIDKPIADLTSRTQIQTLRNNCAEFGVRLHSLGDAEQGIVHVVGPQLGLTQPGMTVVCGDSHTSTHGAFGALAMGIGTSEVEHVMATQTLSLKPFKTMAINVEGTLRPGVTAKDIILAVIAKIGTGGGQGYVLEYRGSAIRALSMDARMTICNMSIEAGARAGMVAPDETTYAYMKGRPHAPEGADWDAAVEYWNTLKTDDDAVFDAQVDLDANTLEPFVTWGTNPGQGVSLSDSVPSPEDFGDENAKAAAERALQYMGLEAGTRMKDIRVDTVFLGSCTNSRIEDLRAAADIIRGREKDPKVRMLVVPGSARVRLEAEAEGLDRVFKDFGAEWRFAGCSMCLGMNRTSWSRGSAAPPPRTATSKDARARAAAPTWCPRWWPQPQPSAARSARRRTLARPLNRRPSPPEPPSAPTQLGASHGKVHQAHRRRRSAAPEQRRYRPDHPRGLPQADHPHRLRGCPVLRLAQGSILHPEPGAVQRRLGPGGRPGLRYRVLA
;
A
#
# COMPACT_ATOMS: atom_id res chain seq x y z
N MET A 1 27.10 13.94 1.80
CA MET A 1 26.70 13.31 0.52
C MET A 1 25.29 13.76 0.24
N ALA A 2 24.97 14.04 -1.03
CA ALA A 2 23.61 14.31 -1.47
C ALA A 2 22.71 13.10 -1.15
N LYS A 3 21.45 13.35 -0.78
CA LYS A 3 20.48 12.33 -0.40
C LYS A 3 19.14 12.53 -1.12
N THR A 4 18.53 11.41 -1.43
CA THR A 4 17.11 11.33 -1.80
C THR A 4 16.21 11.70 -0.61
N LEU A 5 14.97 12.10 -0.91
CA LEU A 5 13.92 12.33 0.08
C LEU A 5 13.73 11.10 0.99
N ALA A 6 13.73 9.89 0.41
CA ALA A 6 13.59 8.65 1.15
C ALA A 6 14.73 8.44 2.17
N GLU A 7 15.99 8.71 1.79
CA GLU A 7 17.15 8.61 2.69
C GLU A 7 17.16 9.70 3.76
N LYS A 8 16.73 10.93 3.42
CA LYS A 8 16.59 12.04 4.38
C LYS A 8 15.59 11.68 5.47
N VAL A 9 14.42 11.17 5.10
CA VAL A 9 13.41 10.72 6.05
C VAL A 9 13.90 9.49 6.82
N TRP A 10 14.50 8.50 6.17
CA TRP A 10 15.04 7.33 6.84
C TRP A 10 16.00 7.70 7.97
N ASP A 11 17.06 8.47 7.65
CA ASP A 11 18.11 8.80 8.62
C ASP A 11 17.61 9.69 9.77
N ALA A 12 16.59 10.51 9.56
CA ALA A 12 15.96 11.29 10.63
C ALA A 12 15.24 10.40 11.68
N HIS A 13 14.83 9.19 11.30
CA HIS A 13 14.01 8.30 12.15
C HIS A 13 14.77 7.11 12.73
N VAL A 14 16.07 6.92 12.41
CA VAL A 14 16.84 5.82 12.98
C VAL A 14 17.11 6.04 14.47
N VAL A 15 16.52 5.17 15.30
CA VAL A 15 16.76 5.08 16.75
C VAL A 15 18.05 4.30 17.03
N ARG A 16 18.31 3.25 16.24
CA ARG A 16 19.56 2.47 16.27
C ARG A 16 19.89 1.98 14.87
N LYS A 17 21.08 2.31 14.37
CA LYS A 17 21.62 1.71 13.14
C LYS A 17 21.89 0.22 13.34
N GLY A 18 21.60 -0.58 12.31
CA GLY A 18 21.95 -2.00 12.27
C GLY A 18 23.47 -2.20 12.25
N ASP A 19 23.93 -3.36 12.75
CA ASP A 19 25.34 -3.72 12.73
C ASP A 19 25.72 -4.39 11.38
N GLY A 20 26.91 -4.06 10.86
CA GLY A 20 27.48 -4.64 9.63
C GLY A 20 27.10 -3.92 8.34
N ASP A 21 27.78 -4.28 7.23
CA ASP A 21 27.69 -3.59 5.95
C ASP A 21 27.06 -4.43 4.82
N GLY A 22 26.52 -3.74 3.81
CA GLY A 22 26.01 -4.35 2.58
C GLY A 22 24.80 -5.28 2.80
N ALA A 23 24.68 -6.32 1.98
CA ALA A 23 23.53 -7.25 2.04
C ALA A 23 23.38 -7.96 3.40
N ASN A 24 24.48 -8.11 4.13
CA ASN A 24 24.54 -8.77 5.45
C ASN A 24 24.28 -7.82 6.62
N ALA A 25 24.16 -6.50 6.38
CA ALA A 25 23.79 -5.53 7.41
C ALA A 25 22.50 -5.95 8.13
N GLN A 26 22.49 -5.83 9.45
CA GLN A 26 21.26 -6.00 10.23
C GLN A 26 20.27 -4.86 9.92
N PRO A 27 18.97 -5.05 10.14
CA PRO A 27 17.99 -3.97 10.02
C PRO A 27 18.32 -2.78 10.94
N ASP A 28 18.02 -1.56 10.48
CA ASP A 28 17.91 -0.39 11.33
C ASP A 28 16.62 -0.48 12.17
N LEU A 29 16.67 0.04 13.40
CA LEU A 29 15.49 0.26 14.22
C LEU A 29 15.02 1.70 14.02
N LEU A 30 13.89 1.89 13.33
CA LEU A 30 13.29 3.20 13.07
C LEU A 30 12.21 3.51 14.09
N PHE A 31 12.08 4.79 14.45
CA PHE A 31 10.91 5.33 15.13
C PHE A 31 9.73 5.41 14.15
N ILE A 32 8.51 5.30 14.68
CA ILE A 32 7.26 5.46 13.90
C ILE A 32 6.50 6.67 14.44
N ASP A 33 6.24 7.68 13.60
CA ASP A 33 5.53 8.90 14.03
C ASP A 33 4.01 8.73 14.06
N LEU A 34 3.46 7.93 13.15
CA LEU A 34 2.02 7.71 13.05
C LEU A 34 1.71 6.24 12.74
N HIS A 35 0.92 5.62 13.60
CA HIS A 35 0.36 4.30 13.40
C HIS A 35 -1.15 4.41 13.17
N LEU A 36 -1.61 4.09 11.97
CA LEU A 36 -3.04 4.00 11.67
C LEU A 36 -3.50 2.55 11.80
N VAL A 37 -4.71 2.33 12.31
CA VAL A 37 -5.28 0.98 12.50
C VAL A 37 -6.75 0.92 12.09
N HIS A 38 -7.20 -0.28 11.72
CA HIS A 38 -8.57 -0.59 11.28
C HIS A 38 -8.96 -1.99 11.77
N GLU A 39 -10.21 -2.40 11.56
CA GLU A 39 -10.76 -3.60 12.19
C GLU A 39 -10.29 -4.95 11.61
N VAL A 40 -9.60 -4.96 10.46
CA VAL A 40 -9.26 -6.22 9.77
C VAL A 40 -7.97 -6.85 10.29
N THR A 41 -6.91 -6.06 10.46
CA THR A 41 -5.54 -6.56 10.73
C THR A 41 -4.98 -6.20 12.10
N SER A 42 -5.60 -5.25 12.81
CA SER A 42 -5.23 -4.87 14.19
C SER A 42 -5.74 -5.79 15.32
N PRO A 43 -6.86 -6.54 15.23
CA PRO A 43 -7.39 -7.29 16.38
C PRO A 43 -6.41 -8.27 17.03
N GLN A 44 -5.62 -8.98 16.21
CA GLN A 44 -4.64 -9.95 16.68
C GLN A 44 -3.44 -9.27 17.37
N ALA A 45 -3.07 -8.05 16.96
CA ALA A 45 -1.99 -7.30 17.58
C ALA A 45 -2.38 -6.81 19.00
N PHE A 46 -3.62 -6.34 19.18
CA PHE A 46 -4.16 -6.02 20.50
C PHE A 46 -4.22 -7.26 21.42
N GLU A 47 -4.62 -8.41 20.88
CA GLU A 47 -4.61 -9.67 21.64
C GLU A 47 -3.18 -10.12 22.00
N GLY A 48 -2.20 -9.96 21.10
CA GLY A 48 -0.79 -10.21 21.38
C GLY A 48 -0.26 -9.37 22.53
N LEU A 49 -0.60 -8.06 22.58
CA LEU A 49 -0.30 -7.22 23.74
C LEU A 49 -0.94 -7.74 25.03
N ARG A 50 -2.24 -8.09 24.99
CA ARG A 50 -3.03 -8.55 26.13
C ARG A 50 -2.44 -9.84 26.72
N LEU A 51 -2.16 -10.84 25.88
CA LEU A 51 -1.54 -12.11 26.26
C LEU A 51 -0.12 -11.92 26.81
N ALA A 52 0.64 -10.94 26.31
CA ALA A 52 1.97 -10.60 26.79
C ALA A 52 1.97 -9.68 28.03
N GLY A 53 0.82 -9.27 28.55
CA GLY A 53 0.70 -8.32 29.66
C GLY A 53 1.25 -6.92 29.35
N ARG A 54 1.27 -6.52 28.07
CA ARG A 54 1.83 -5.26 27.59
C ARG A 54 0.75 -4.19 27.42
N LYS A 55 1.13 -2.94 27.64
CA LYS A 55 0.35 -1.77 27.24
C LYS A 55 0.76 -1.31 25.85
N LEU A 56 -0.15 -0.65 25.14
CA LEU A 56 0.18 0.06 23.91
C LEU A 56 1.07 1.28 24.24
N ARG A 57 2.14 1.46 23.46
CA ARG A 57 3.28 2.31 23.81
C ARG A 57 3.04 3.81 23.61
N ARG A 58 2.32 4.18 22.55
CA ARG A 58 1.96 5.56 22.19
C ARG A 58 0.51 5.62 21.67
N PRO A 59 -0.50 5.61 22.55
CA PRO A 59 -1.90 5.80 22.13
C PRO A 59 -2.12 7.18 21.50
N ASP A 60 -1.28 8.16 21.84
CA ASP A 60 -1.23 9.50 21.25
C ASP A 60 -0.72 9.53 19.80
N LEU A 61 0.02 8.50 19.36
CA LEU A 61 0.48 8.33 17.98
C LEU A 61 -0.25 7.19 17.24
N THR A 62 -1.30 6.63 17.84
CA THR A 62 -2.10 5.54 17.25
C THR A 62 -3.54 5.98 17.06
N ILE A 63 -4.05 5.91 15.82
CA ILE A 63 -5.40 6.36 15.48
C ILE A 63 -6.14 5.27 14.70
N ALA A 64 -7.35 4.97 15.14
CA ALA A 64 -8.22 3.97 14.56
C ALA A 64 -9.36 4.60 13.74
N THR A 65 -9.78 3.92 12.69
CA THR A 65 -11.04 4.18 11.97
C THR A 65 -11.73 2.86 11.64
N GLU A 66 -13.05 2.89 11.51
CA GLU A 66 -13.82 1.78 10.93
C GLU A 66 -13.93 2.02 9.41
N ASP A 67 -13.49 1.10 8.54
CA ASP A 67 -13.58 1.32 7.09
C ASP A 67 -13.85 0.09 6.19
N HIS A 68 -13.11 -1.01 6.30
CA HIS A 68 -13.22 -2.15 5.37
C HIS A 68 -14.56 -2.88 5.42
N ASN A 69 -15.10 -3.06 6.63
CA ASN A 69 -16.33 -3.77 6.94
C ASN A 69 -17.55 -2.85 7.14
N THR A 70 -17.35 -1.53 7.05
CA THR A 70 -18.46 -0.57 7.21
C THR A 70 -19.52 -0.78 6.12
N PRO A 71 -20.82 -0.75 6.45
CA PRO A 71 -21.87 -0.84 5.45
C PRO A 71 -21.99 0.50 4.70
N THR A 72 -22.26 0.46 3.39
CA THR A 72 -22.44 1.67 2.55
C THR A 72 -23.91 2.03 2.29
N LEU A 73 -24.82 1.27 2.90
CA LEU A 73 -26.28 1.45 2.95
C LEU A 73 -26.72 1.13 4.37
N ASP A 74 -27.91 1.61 4.77
CA ASP A 74 -28.55 1.21 6.03
C ASP A 74 -27.62 1.35 7.24
N ILE A 75 -26.83 2.43 7.28
CA ILE A 75 -25.80 2.65 8.34
C ILE A 75 -26.40 2.86 9.73
N ASP A 76 -27.69 3.19 9.77
CA ASP A 76 -28.56 3.31 10.94
C ASP A 76 -29.00 1.94 11.50
N LYS A 77 -28.84 0.86 10.73
CA LYS A 77 -29.25 -0.50 11.10
C LYS A 77 -28.08 -1.34 11.60
N PRO A 78 -28.32 -2.36 12.44
CA PRO A 78 -27.27 -3.29 12.85
C PRO A 78 -26.61 -3.98 11.65
N ILE A 79 -25.26 -3.97 11.62
CA ILE A 79 -24.46 -4.56 10.54
C ILE A 79 -24.88 -6.01 10.31
N ALA A 80 -25.54 -6.29 9.17
CA ALA A 80 -26.20 -7.57 8.93
C ALA A 80 -25.25 -8.75 8.74
N ASP A 81 -23.99 -8.49 8.37
CA ASP A 81 -22.96 -9.53 8.33
C ASP A 81 -22.31 -9.74 9.71
N LEU A 82 -22.28 -10.99 10.17
CA LEU A 82 -21.80 -11.33 11.51
C LEU A 82 -20.28 -11.16 11.62
N THR A 83 -19.52 -11.47 10.56
CA THR A 83 -18.05 -11.32 10.56
C THR A 83 -17.69 -9.84 10.60
N SER A 84 -18.28 -9.02 9.71
CA SER A 84 -18.09 -7.56 9.69
C SER A 84 -18.45 -6.92 11.03
N ARG A 85 -19.60 -7.28 11.61
CA ARG A 85 -20.04 -6.79 12.93
C ARG A 85 -19.07 -7.18 14.04
N THR A 86 -18.56 -8.41 14.02
CA THR A 86 -17.62 -8.91 15.03
C THR A 86 -16.31 -8.15 14.96
N GLN A 87 -15.73 -7.98 13.76
CA GLN A 87 -14.47 -7.22 13.58
C GLN A 87 -14.61 -5.77 14.07
N ILE A 88 -15.67 -5.06 13.64
CA ILE A 88 -15.93 -3.68 14.08
C ILE A 88 -16.12 -3.59 15.61
N GLN A 89 -16.88 -4.51 16.22
CA GLN A 89 -17.05 -4.51 17.67
C GLN A 89 -15.75 -4.85 18.41
N THR A 90 -14.92 -5.73 17.87
CA THR A 90 -13.58 -6.03 18.43
C THR A 90 -12.66 -4.81 18.36
N LEU A 91 -12.67 -4.04 17.27
CA LEU A 91 -11.92 -2.79 17.18
C LEU A 91 -12.40 -1.79 18.25
N ARG A 92 -13.71 -1.58 18.39
CA ARG A 92 -14.30 -0.68 19.40
C ARG A 92 -13.87 -1.07 20.82
N ASN A 93 -13.97 -2.36 21.16
CA ASN A 93 -13.58 -2.87 22.47
C ASN A 93 -12.07 -2.67 22.73
N ASN A 94 -11.21 -3.01 21.76
CA ASN A 94 -9.77 -2.82 21.87
C ASN A 94 -9.40 -1.33 22.01
N CYS A 95 -10.04 -0.43 21.26
CA CYS A 95 -9.75 1.00 21.35
C CYS A 95 -10.15 1.57 22.72
N ALA A 96 -11.29 1.16 23.27
CA ALA A 96 -11.71 1.54 24.61
C ALA A 96 -10.78 0.98 25.72
N GLU A 97 -10.33 -0.27 25.61
CA GLU A 97 -9.43 -0.91 26.58
C GLU A 97 -8.02 -0.29 26.57
N PHE A 98 -7.46 -0.02 25.39
CA PHE A 98 -6.10 0.48 25.23
C PHE A 98 -5.99 2.01 25.15
N GLY A 99 -7.12 2.74 25.19
CA GLY A 99 -7.16 4.20 25.14
C GLY A 99 -6.79 4.79 23.77
N VAL A 100 -7.10 4.08 22.68
CA VAL A 100 -6.84 4.52 21.30
C VAL A 100 -8.00 5.36 20.79
N ARG A 101 -7.71 6.50 20.14
CA ARG A 101 -8.74 7.31 19.49
C ARG A 101 -9.33 6.55 18.30
N LEU A 102 -10.65 6.44 18.24
CA LEU A 102 -11.39 5.74 17.19
C LEU A 102 -12.41 6.66 16.51
N HIS A 103 -12.33 6.75 15.18
CA HIS A 103 -13.37 7.32 14.33
C HIS A 103 -14.37 6.20 13.94
N SER A 104 -15.40 6.04 14.77
CA SER A 104 -16.46 5.02 14.59
C SER A 104 -17.52 5.46 13.59
N LEU A 105 -18.27 4.50 13.03
CA LEU A 105 -19.45 4.77 12.20
C LEU A 105 -20.42 5.74 12.90
N GLY A 106 -20.70 6.87 12.26
CA GLY A 106 -21.50 7.97 12.80
C GLY A 106 -20.69 9.22 13.18
N ASP A 107 -19.37 9.11 13.30
CA ASP A 107 -18.46 10.27 13.37
C ASP A 107 -18.36 10.94 11.99
N ALA A 108 -18.39 12.27 11.95
CA ALA A 108 -18.20 13.05 10.72
C ALA A 108 -16.80 12.87 10.11
N GLU A 109 -15.80 12.53 10.93
CA GLU A 109 -14.43 12.28 10.48
C GLU A 109 -14.16 10.81 10.11
N GLN A 110 -15.12 9.89 10.29
CA GLN A 110 -14.98 8.48 9.89
C GLN A 110 -14.85 8.33 8.37
N GLY A 111 -14.00 7.40 7.95
CA GLY A 111 -13.77 7.09 6.55
C GLY A 111 -12.65 6.08 6.35
N ILE A 112 -12.28 5.88 5.08
CA ILE A 112 -11.17 5.03 4.68
C ILE A 112 -9.87 5.57 5.27
N VAL A 113 -9.06 4.70 5.88
CA VAL A 113 -7.89 5.08 6.71
C VAL A 113 -6.90 6.00 5.99
N HIS A 114 -6.67 5.78 4.70
CA HIS A 114 -5.79 6.61 3.85
C HIS A 114 -6.40 7.93 3.37
N VAL A 115 -7.69 8.15 3.61
CA VAL A 115 -8.38 9.44 3.44
C VAL A 115 -8.38 10.20 4.77
N VAL A 116 -8.69 9.52 5.89
CA VAL A 116 -8.79 10.11 7.24
C VAL A 116 -7.49 10.76 7.70
N GLY A 117 -6.33 10.11 7.50
CA GLY A 117 -5.02 10.66 7.89
C GLY A 117 -4.71 12.03 7.26
N PRO A 118 -4.72 12.16 5.93
CA PRO A 118 -4.59 13.43 5.21
C PRO A 118 -5.70 14.44 5.54
N GLN A 119 -6.96 13.97 5.60
CA GLN A 119 -8.14 14.79 5.89
C GLN A 119 -7.99 15.58 7.21
N LEU A 120 -7.46 14.91 8.24
CA LEU A 120 -7.23 15.47 9.57
C LEU A 120 -5.92 16.26 9.70
N GLY A 121 -5.03 16.20 8.71
CA GLY A 121 -3.68 16.79 8.82
C GLY A 121 -2.72 15.99 9.71
N LEU A 122 -3.03 14.72 9.97
CA LEU A 122 -2.18 13.82 10.76
C LEU A 122 -0.92 13.43 9.99
N THR A 123 -1.08 13.19 8.69
CA THR A 123 0.00 12.93 7.74
C THR A 123 0.74 14.21 7.44
N GLN A 124 2.02 14.29 7.81
CA GLN A 124 2.87 15.46 7.57
C GLN A 124 4.16 15.10 6.85
N PRO A 125 4.76 16.04 6.11
CA PRO A 125 6.03 15.81 5.44
C PRO A 125 7.14 15.39 6.40
N GLY A 126 7.96 14.44 5.94
CA GLY A 126 9.09 13.94 6.67
C GLY A 126 8.77 12.91 7.76
N MET A 127 7.51 12.49 7.92
CA MET A 127 7.13 11.46 8.90
C MET A 127 7.38 10.03 8.40
N THR A 128 7.48 9.10 9.36
CA THR A 128 7.28 7.67 9.15
C THR A 128 5.85 7.26 9.50
N VAL A 129 5.13 6.64 8.55
CA VAL A 129 3.71 6.28 8.70
C VAL A 129 3.49 4.81 8.38
N VAL A 130 2.81 4.08 9.27
CA VAL A 130 2.52 2.67 9.08
C VAL A 130 1.06 2.34 9.40
N CYS A 131 0.54 1.31 8.75
CA CYS A 131 -0.77 0.74 9.01
C CYS A 131 -0.77 -0.73 8.56
N GLY A 132 -1.66 -1.54 9.13
CA GLY A 132 -1.91 -2.90 8.67
C GLY A 132 -2.63 -3.01 7.31
N ASP A 133 -2.39 -2.08 6.38
CA ASP A 133 -3.00 -2.00 5.04
C ASP A 133 -1.92 -1.69 3.97
N SER A 134 -1.99 -2.34 2.81
CA SER A 134 -1.06 -2.18 1.70
C SER A 134 -0.94 -0.75 1.18
N HIS A 135 -2.05 -0.02 1.12
CA HIS A 135 -2.17 1.28 0.45
C HIS A 135 -1.73 2.46 1.33
N THR A 136 -1.08 2.19 2.45
CA THR A 136 -0.41 3.18 3.32
C THR A 136 0.60 4.04 2.56
N SER A 137 1.12 3.55 1.42
CA SER A 137 1.92 4.35 0.50
C SER A 137 1.26 5.66 0.07
N THR A 138 -0.09 5.77 0.10
CA THR A 138 -0.86 7.02 -0.13
C THR A 138 -0.28 8.23 0.63
N HIS A 139 0.13 8.03 1.88
CA HIS A 139 0.61 9.11 2.75
C HIS A 139 1.96 9.70 2.29
N GLY A 140 2.71 9.00 1.42
CA GLY A 140 3.96 9.51 0.86
C GLY A 140 3.78 10.63 -0.17
N ALA A 141 2.55 10.93 -0.60
CA ALA A 141 2.22 12.14 -1.36
C ALA A 141 2.58 13.44 -0.62
N PHE A 142 2.74 13.37 0.70
CA PHE A 142 3.19 14.46 1.57
C PHE A 142 4.70 14.49 1.77
N GLY A 143 5.47 13.56 1.19
CA GLY A 143 6.89 13.37 1.51
C GLY A 143 7.11 12.58 2.81
N ALA A 144 6.15 11.78 3.24
CA ALA A 144 6.28 10.84 4.35
C ALA A 144 6.76 9.46 3.87
N LEU A 145 7.63 8.79 4.62
CA LEU A 145 8.01 7.40 4.35
C LEU A 145 6.91 6.49 4.89
N ALA A 146 5.95 6.16 4.03
CA ALA A 146 4.72 5.51 4.43
C ALA A 146 4.54 4.12 3.81
N MET A 147 4.28 3.09 4.62
CA MET A 147 4.26 1.70 4.16
C MET A 147 3.32 0.78 4.95
N GLY A 148 2.70 -0.17 4.24
CA GLY A 148 1.84 -1.19 4.85
C GLY A 148 2.66 -2.25 5.59
N ILE A 149 2.23 -2.66 6.79
CA ILE A 149 2.97 -3.60 7.65
C ILE A 149 2.14 -4.84 7.99
N GLY A 150 2.80 -5.97 8.25
CA GLY A 150 2.14 -7.22 8.64
C GLY A 150 1.64 -7.19 10.09
N THR A 151 0.67 -8.04 10.45
CA THR A 151 0.09 -8.08 11.81
C THR A 151 1.11 -8.23 12.94
N SER A 152 2.20 -8.99 12.75
CA SER A 152 3.28 -9.09 13.74
C SER A 152 4.11 -7.80 13.87
N GLU A 153 4.23 -7.03 12.78
CA GLU A 153 4.84 -5.70 12.81
C GLU A 153 3.90 -4.68 13.46
N VAL A 154 2.58 -4.78 13.26
CA VAL A 154 1.55 -3.98 13.95
C VAL A 154 1.69 -4.17 15.47
N GLU A 155 1.77 -5.41 15.96
CA GLU A 155 2.02 -5.68 17.38
C GLU A 155 3.35 -5.08 17.87
N HIS A 156 4.42 -5.23 17.07
CA HIS A 156 5.72 -4.68 17.41
C HIS A 156 5.67 -3.15 17.56
N VAL A 157 5.10 -2.43 16.60
CA VAL A 157 4.90 -0.97 16.66
C VAL A 157 4.03 -0.59 17.85
N MET A 158 2.92 -1.30 18.11
CA MET A 158 2.11 -1.04 19.31
C MET A 158 2.88 -1.26 20.62
N ALA A 159 3.83 -2.20 20.67
CA ALA A 159 4.63 -2.50 21.87
C ALA A 159 5.82 -1.53 22.09
N THR A 160 6.41 -0.99 21.01
CA THR A 160 7.71 -0.27 21.08
C THR A 160 7.71 1.13 20.46
N GLN A 161 6.73 1.47 19.62
CA GLN A 161 6.75 2.60 18.68
C GLN A 161 7.97 2.61 17.74
N THR A 162 8.45 1.43 17.37
CA THR A 162 9.56 1.27 16.43
C THR A 162 9.29 0.16 15.42
N LEU A 163 10.05 0.12 14.33
CA LEU A 163 10.05 -0.99 13.39
C LEU A 163 11.47 -1.34 12.94
N SER A 164 11.74 -2.63 12.76
CA SER A 164 13.05 -3.18 12.38
C SER A 164 13.09 -3.43 10.88
N LEU A 165 13.72 -2.54 10.11
CA LEU A 165 13.72 -2.58 8.63
C LEU A 165 15.12 -2.41 8.06
N LYS A 166 15.41 -3.08 6.94
CA LYS A 166 16.59 -2.75 6.12
C LYS A 166 16.27 -1.56 5.22
N PRO A 167 17.22 -0.63 4.98
CA PRO A 167 17.03 0.44 4.01
C PRO A 167 16.57 -0.09 2.65
N PHE A 168 15.59 0.58 2.06
CA PHE A 168 15.10 0.26 0.73
C PHE A 168 15.98 0.94 -0.32
N LYS A 169 16.00 0.36 -1.53
CA LYS A 169 16.57 1.03 -2.69
C LYS A 169 15.72 2.22 -3.12
N THR A 170 16.28 3.10 -3.92
CA THR A 170 15.61 4.32 -4.39
C THR A 170 15.36 4.26 -5.90
N MET A 171 14.16 4.57 -6.35
CA MET A 171 13.84 4.63 -7.79
C MET A 171 13.18 5.96 -8.14
N ALA A 172 13.78 6.74 -9.03
CA ALA A 172 13.16 7.95 -9.55
C ALA A 172 12.15 7.59 -10.65
N ILE A 173 10.93 8.10 -10.52
CA ILE A 173 9.91 8.08 -11.58
C ILE A 173 9.82 9.52 -12.10
N ASN A 174 10.56 9.84 -13.16
CA ASN A 174 10.62 11.17 -13.74
C ASN A 174 9.49 11.33 -14.77
N VAL A 175 8.56 12.25 -14.54
CA VAL A 175 7.43 12.54 -15.44
C VAL A 175 7.46 14.01 -15.84
N GLU A 176 8.03 14.29 -17.01
CA GLU A 176 8.22 15.64 -17.55
C GLU A 176 7.20 15.94 -18.66
N GLY A 177 6.91 17.22 -18.90
CA GLY A 177 5.86 17.68 -19.82
C GLY A 177 4.56 18.10 -19.12
N THR A 178 3.49 18.20 -19.90
CA THR A 178 2.15 18.62 -19.45
C THR A 178 1.10 17.57 -19.83
N LEU A 179 0.20 17.22 -18.92
CA LEU A 179 -0.88 16.28 -19.20
C LEU A 179 -1.89 16.85 -20.19
N ARG A 180 -2.32 16.04 -21.16
CA ARG A 180 -3.38 16.40 -22.11
C ARG A 180 -4.75 16.47 -21.43
N PRO A 181 -5.72 17.27 -21.94
CA PRO A 181 -7.07 17.34 -21.38
C PRO A 181 -7.74 15.96 -21.28
N GLY A 182 -8.22 15.62 -20.07
CA GLY A 182 -8.82 14.33 -19.76
C GLY A 182 -7.83 13.22 -19.38
N VAL A 183 -6.53 13.53 -19.33
CA VAL A 183 -5.49 12.68 -18.70
C VAL A 183 -5.27 13.15 -17.27
N THR A 184 -5.06 12.21 -16.37
CA THR A 184 -5.06 12.39 -14.92
C THR A 184 -3.85 11.71 -14.26
N ALA A 185 -3.72 11.92 -12.95
CA ALA A 185 -2.75 11.21 -12.14
C ALA A 185 -2.92 9.68 -12.14
N LYS A 186 -4.15 9.18 -12.33
CA LYS A 186 -4.45 7.75 -12.48
C LYS A 186 -3.75 7.16 -13.71
N ASP A 187 -3.75 7.91 -14.80
CA ASP A 187 -3.17 7.49 -16.07
C ASP A 187 -1.64 7.46 -16.00
N ILE A 188 -1.02 8.43 -15.29
CA ILE A 188 0.42 8.39 -14.99
C ILE A 188 0.79 7.09 -14.28
N ILE A 189 0.13 6.77 -13.15
CA ILE A 189 0.54 5.61 -12.34
C ILE A 189 0.23 4.29 -13.03
N LEU A 190 -0.88 4.18 -13.78
CA LEU A 190 -1.14 2.99 -14.60
C LEU A 190 -0.11 2.82 -15.72
N ALA A 191 0.31 3.90 -16.39
CA ALA A 191 1.38 3.84 -17.38
C ALA A 191 2.74 3.44 -16.78
N VAL A 192 3.06 3.90 -15.56
CA VAL A 192 4.24 3.46 -14.80
C VAL A 192 4.16 1.96 -14.50
N ILE A 193 3.04 1.47 -13.95
CA ILE A 193 2.86 0.05 -13.60
C ILE A 193 2.87 -0.84 -14.85
N ALA A 194 2.31 -0.39 -15.98
CA ALA A 194 2.40 -1.10 -17.24
C ALA A 194 3.85 -1.15 -17.79
N LYS A 195 4.63 -0.08 -17.60
CA LYS A 195 6.03 0.00 -18.06
C LYS A 195 7.00 -0.87 -17.24
N ILE A 196 6.81 -0.99 -15.92
CA ILE A 196 7.73 -1.75 -15.04
C ILE A 196 7.14 -3.08 -14.53
N GLY A 197 5.86 -3.34 -14.80
CA GLY A 197 5.14 -4.50 -14.29
C GLY A 197 4.86 -4.44 -12.79
N THR A 198 4.06 -5.38 -12.28
CA THR A 198 3.64 -5.43 -10.87
C THR A 198 4.73 -5.85 -9.88
N GLY A 199 5.95 -6.12 -10.38
CA GLY A 199 7.14 -6.43 -9.58
C GLY A 199 8.30 -5.46 -9.81
N GLY A 200 8.17 -4.48 -10.70
CA GLY A 200 9.28 -3.61 -11.08
C GLY A 200 9.82 -2.74 -9.95
N GLY A 201 8.95 -2.34 -9.03
CA GLY A 201 9.31 -1.61 -7.81
C GLY A 201 9.79 -2.48 -6.65
N GLN A 202 9.91 -3.81 -6.79
CA GLN A 202 10.18 -4.69 -5.65
C GLN A 202 11.51 -4.35 -4.94
N GLY A 203 11.41 -3.98 -3.66
CA GLY A 203 12.55 -3.58 -2.83
C GLY A 203 12.94 -2.10 -2.93
N TYR A 204 12.20 -1.31 -3.72
CA TYR A 204 12.40 0.12 -3.87
C TYR A 204 11.35 0.96 -3.13
N VAL A 205 11.72 2.19 -2.78
CA VAL A 205 10.82 3.32 -2.61
C VAL A 205 10.84 4.11 -3.92
N LEU A 206 9.65 4.39 -4.47
CA LEU A 206 9.51 5.23 -5.66
C LEU A 206 9.48 6.70 -5.26
N GLU A 207 10.26 7.56 -5.91
CA GLU A 207 10.13 9.01 -5.80
C GLU A 207 9.59 9.57 -7.11
N TYR A 208 8.39 10.14 -7.07
CA TYR A 208 7.74 10.72 -8.25
C TYR A 208 8.19 12.17 -8.43
N ARG A 209 8.75 12.46 -9.61
CA ARG A 209 9.50 13.69 -9.91
C ARG A 209 9.07 14.24 -11.27
N GLY A 210 9.48 15.48 -11.55
CA GLY A 210 9.26 16.14 -12.85
C GLY A 210 8.06 17.09 -12.90
N SER A 211 7.94 17.84 -13.99
CA SER A 211 6.99 18.95 -14.14
C SER A 211 5.54 18.51 -14.03
N ALA A 212 5.21 17.34 -14.57
CA ALA A 212 3.85 16.81 -14.53
C ALA A 212 3.44 16.47 -13.09
N ILE A 213 4.35 15.90 -12.28
CA ILE A 213 4.09 15.59 -10.86
C ILE A 213 3.95 16.87 -10.03
N ARG A 214 4.82 17.87 -10.24
CA ARG A 214 4.74 19.16 -9.53
C ARG A 214 3.41 19.88 -9.82
N ALA A 215 2.88 19.77 -11.03
CA ALA A 215 1.61 20.37 -11.42
C ALA A 215 0.35 19.67 -10.84
N LEU A 216 0.48 18.52 -10.18
CA LEU A 216 -0.65 17.80 -9.58
C LEU A 216 -1.12 18.44 -8.27
N SER A 217 -2.44 18.44 -8.03
CA SER A 217 -3.03 18.67 -6.72
C SER A 217 -2.61 17.58 -5.71
N MET A 218 -2.83 17.82 -4.42
CA MET A 218 -2.53 16.82 -3.39
C MET A 218 -3.40 15.55 -3.52
N ASP A 219 -4.64 15.66 -3.97
CA ASP A 219 -5.53 14.51 -4.22
C ASP A 219 -5.02 13.65 -5.39
N ALA A 220 -4.52 14.31 -6.44
CA ALA A 220 -3.84 13.67 -7.56
C ALA A 220 -2.49 13.03 -7.16
N ARG A 221 -1.67 13.68 -6.32
CA ARG A 221 -0.43 13.09 -5.76
C ARG A 221 -0.73 11.85 -4.91
N MET A 222 -1.78 11.92 -4.08
CA MET A 222 -2.25 10.78 -3.29
C MET A 222 -2.69 9.61 -4.16
N THR A 223 -3.35 9.84 -5.30
CA THR A 223 -3.68 8.79 -6.29
C THR A 223 -2.44 8.03 -6.76
N ILE A 224 -1.34 8.73 -7.05
CA ILE A 224 -0.09 8.11 -7.54
C ILE A 224 0.60 7.32 -6.43
N CYS A 225 0.82 7.93 -5.26
CA CYS A 225 1.49 7.28 -4.13
C CYS A 225 0.68 6.10 -3.56
N ASN A 226 -0.65 6.18 -3.62
CA ASN A 226 -1.53 5.06 -3.27
C ASN A 226 -1.21 3.82 -4.12
N MET A 227 -1.09 3.98 -5.44
CA MET A 227 -0.91 2.86 -6.38
C MET A 227 0.56 2.42 -6.58
N SER A 228 1.50 2.89 -5.77
CA SER A 228 2.90 2.42 -5.80
C SER A 228 3.04 0.94 -5.42
N ILE A 229 2.13 0.42 -4.58
CA ILE A 229 2.15 -0.99 -4.14
C ILE A 229 1.75 -1.95 -5.27
N GLU A 230 0.91 -1.51 -6.22
CA GLU A 230 0.57 -2.25 -7.44
C GLU A 230 1.76 -2.38 -8.41
N ALA A 231 2.77 -1.52 -8.32
CA ALA A 231 4.07 -1.69 -8.98
C ALA A 231 5.04 -2.62 -8.20
N GLY A 232 4.63 -3.10 -7.02
CA GLY A 232 5.45 -3.90 -6.11
C GLY A 232 6.37 -3.08 -5.20
N ALA A 233 6.28 -1.75 -5.20
CA ALA A 233 7.12 -0.89 -4.37
C ALA A 233 6.73 -0.89 -2.89
N ARG A 234 7.69 -0.59 -2.01
CA ARG A 234 7.43 -0.51 -0.57
C ARG A 234 6.60 0.72 -0.20
N ALA A 235 6.91 1.84 -0.84
CA ALA A 235 6.29 3.15 -0.66
C ALA A 235 6.45 3.98 -1.95
N GLY A 236 5.65 5.03 -2.07
CA GLY A 236 5.78 6.04 -3.10
C GLY A 236 5.78 7.43 -2.49
N MET A 237 6.71 8.29 -2.87
CA MET A 237 6.92 9.60 -2.26
C MET A 237 6.89 10.72 -3.31
N VAL A 238 6.33 11.87 -2.94
CA VAL A 238 6.46 13.15 -3.66
C VAL A 238 7.13 14.14 -2.72
N ALA A 239 8.10 14.92 -3.21
CA ALA A 239 8.71 15.97 -2.40
C ALA A 239 7.66 17.04 -2.01
N PRO A 240 7.62 17.49 -0.74
CA PRO A 240 6.68 18.52 -0.33
C PRO A 240 7.03 19.86 -0.99
N ASP A 241 5.99 20.62 -1.34
CA ASP A 241 6.08 21.96 -1.91
C ASP A 241 4.90 22.83 -1.45
N GLU A 242 4.74 24.02 -2.02
CA GLU A 242 3.65 24.95 -1.72
C GLU A 242 2.26 24.32 -1.87
N THR A 243 2.07 23.34 -2.76
CA THR A 243 0.80 22.60 -2.91
C THR A 243 0.53 21.74 -1.67
N THR A 244 1.57 21.09 -1.15
CA THR A 244 1.50 20.32 0.11
C THR A 244 1.23 21.25 1.30
N TYR A 245 1.89 22.41 1.37
CA TYR A 245 1.71 23.36 2.46
C TYR A 245 0.32 24.00 2.42
N ALA A 246 -0.18 24.41 1.25
CA ALA A 246 -1.52 24.95 1.08
C ALA A 246 -2.60 23.93 1.50
N TYR A 247 -2.44 22.65 1.14
CA TYR A 247 -3.35 21.59 1.57
C TYR A 247 -3.33 21.36 3.08
N MET A 248 -2.17 21.45 3.72
CA MET A 248 -2.00 21.18 5.16
C MET A 248 -2.47 22.31 6.07
N LYS A 249 -2.40 23.57 5.62
CA LYS A 249 -2.64 24.74 6.46
C LYS A 249 -4.07 24.77 7.01
N GLY A 250 -4.20 24.93 8.33
CA GLY A 250 -5.49 24.99 9.02
C GLY A 250 -6.24 23.66 9.16
N ARG A 251 -5.58 22.50 8.91
CA ARG A 251 -6.17 21.19 9.24
C ARG A 251 -6.10 20.92 10.75
N PRO A 252 -7.04 20.16 11.34
CA PRO A 252 -7.17 20.00 12.80
C PRO A 252 -5.94 19.49 13.55
N HIS A 253 -5.01 18.81 12.89
CA HIS A 253 -3.75 18.31 13.47
C HIS A 253 -2.49 18.83 12.78
N ALA A 254 -2.63 19.84 11.89
CA ALA A 254 -1.48 20.56 11.36
C ALA A 254 -0.84 21.46 12.45
N PRO A 255 0.47 21.79 12.34
CA PRO A 255 1.07 22.79 13.22
C PRO A 255 0.44 24.17 13.02
N GLU A 256 0.50 25.04 14.03
CA GLU A 256 -0.05 26.40 13.97
C GLU A 256 0.96 27.44 14.50
N GLY A 257 0.80 28.72 14.12
CA GLY A 257 1.66 29.80 14.58
C GLY A 257 3.14 29.56 14.28
N ALA A 258 4.02 29.77 15.28
CA ALA A 258 5.46 29.54 15.13
C ALA A 258 5.82 28.09 14.78
N ASP A 259 4.97 27.14 15.16
CA ASP A 259 5.13 25.71 14.90
C ASP A 259 4.93 25.39 13.42
N TRP A 260 4.01 26.12 12.77
CA TRP A 260 3.81 26.08 11.32
C TRP A 260 5.04 26.60 10.58
N ASP A 261 5.57 27.75 11.00
CA ASP A 261 6.73 28.37 10.34
C ASP A 261 7.98 27.46 10.46
N ALA A 262 8.23 26.90 11.65
CA ALA A 262 9.31 25.94 11.87
C ALA A 262 9.09 24.61 11.12
N ALA A 263 7.85 24.14 10.99
CA ALA A 263 7.54 22.95 10.21
C ALA A 263 7.78 23.18 8.71
N VAL A 264 7.36 24.32 8.15
CA VAL A 264 7.63 24.68 6.74
C VAL A 264 9.12 24.86 6.49
N GLU A 265 9.88 25.47 7.40
CA GLU A 265 11.34 25.54 7.32
C GLU A 265 11.97 24.15 7.20
N TYR A 266 11.58 23.21 8.08
CA TYR A 266 12.02 21.82 8.01
C TYR A 266 11.58 21.12 6.71
N TRP A 267 10.32 21.27 6.31
CA TRP A 267 9.76 20.60 5.13
C TRP A 267 10.48 21.01 3.84
N ASN A 268 10.90 22.27 3.73
CA ASN A 268 11.72 22.75 2.62
C ASN A 268 13.08 22.02 2.49
N THR A 269 13.61 21.45 3.57
CA THR A 269 14.87 20.68 3.52
C THR A 269 14.72 19.25 2.96
N LEU A 270 13.48 18.75 2.87
CA LEU A 270 13.18 17.35 2.55
C LEU A 270 13.31 17.02 1.06
N LYS A 271 13.15 18.01 0.16
CA LYS A 271 13.36 17.81 -1.29
C LYS A 271 14.71 17.13 -1.53
N THR A 272 14.72 16.10 -2.37
CA THR A 272 15.95 15.43 -2.84
C THR A 272 17.01 16.43 -3.28
N ASP A 273 18.25 16.23 -2.80
CA ASP A 273 19.40 17.05 -3.18
C ASP A 273 19.69 16.88 -4.68
N ASP A 274 20.12 17.93 -5.37
CA ASP A 274 20.19 17.93 -6.84
C ASP A 274 21.22 16.90 -7.39
N ASP A 275 22.29 16.61 -6.64
CA ASP A 275 23.32 15.59 -6.96
C ASP A 275 23.02 14.19 -6.37
N ALA A 276 21.80 13.93 -5.88
CA ALA A 276 21.46 12.62 -5.31
C ALA A 276 21.35 11.52 -6.38
N VAL A 277 21.92 10.35 -6.09
CA VAL A 277 21.92 9.20 -6.99
C VAL A 277 20.82 8.22 -6.60
N PHE A 278 19.98 7.84 -7.56
CA PHE A 278 18.97 6.80 -7.40
C PHE A 278 19.51 5.44 -7.89
N ASP A 279 19.14 4.34 -7.22
CA ASP A 279 19.51 2.97 -7.65
C ASP A 279 18.91 2.60 -9.02
N ALA A 280 17.76 3.18 -9.38
CA ALA A 280 17.08 2.99 -10.65
C ALA A 280 16.32 4.26 -11.07
N GLN A 281 16.03 4.41 -12.38
CA GLN A 281 15.22 5.52 -12.90
C GLN A 281 14.26 5.04 -13.99
N VAL A 282 13.09 5.69 -14.08
CA VAL A 282 12.06 5.42 -15.09
C VAL A 282 11.50 6.75 -15.58
N ASP A 283 11.72 7.05 -16.85
CA ASP A 283 11.25 8.31 -17.46
C ASP A 283 9.95 8.12 -18.23
N LEU A 284 9.03 9.08 -18.14
CA LEU A 284 7.78 9.16 -18.91
C LEU A 284 7.57 10.59 -19.43
N ASP A 285 7.14 10.72 -20.68
CA ASP A 285 6.72 11.99 -21.27
C ASP A 285 5.21 12.18 -21.09
N ALA A 286 4.83 13.10 -20.20
CA ALA A 286 3.44 13.44 -19.90
C ALA A 286 2.65 13.95 -21.11
N ASN A 287 3.32 14.56 -22.09
CA ASN A 287 2.67 15.05 -23.32
C ASN A 287 2.14 13.87 -24.16
N THR A 288 2.80 12.71 -24.09
CA THR A 288 2.42 11.49 -24.82
C THR A 288 1.33 10.68 -24.12
N LEU A 289 1.07 10.90 -22.82
CA LEU A 289 0.07 10.13 -22.09
C LEU A 289 -1.35 10.36 -22.64
N GLU A 290 -2.16 9.30 -22.56
CA GLU A 290 -3.59 9.27 -22.87
C GLU A 290 -4.34 8.66 -21.69
N PRO A 291 -5.68 8.77 -21.61
CA PRO A 291 -6.47 8.05 -20.64
C PRO A 291 -6.15 6.55 -20.73
N PHE A 292 -5.86 5.90 -19.61
CA PHE A 292 -5.20 4.60 -19.55
C PHE A 292 -6.08 3.60 -18.80
N VAL A 293 -6.08 2.35 -19.25
CA VAL A 293 -7.02 1.31 -18.77
C VAL A 293 -6.34 -0.05 -18.68
N THR A 294 -6.78 -0.87 -17.72
CA THR A 294 -6.35 -2.26 -17.62
C THR A 294 -7.32 -3.17 -18.38
N TRP A 295 -6.78 -4.06 -19.20
CA TRP A 295 -7.55 -5.08 -19.92
C TRP A 295 -7.53 -6.44 -19.21
N GLY A 296 -6.52 -6.69 -18.37
CA GLY A 296 -6.25 -8.00 -17.77
C GLY A 296 -6.70 -8.17 -16.32
N THR A 297 -6.02 -9.05 -15.60
CA THR A 297 -6.34 -9.47 -14.22
C THR A 297 -5.40 -8.88 -13.16
N ASN A 298 -4.44 -8.05 -13.57
CA ASN A 298 -3.55 -7.30 -12.70
C ASN A 298 -3.24 -5.90 -13.29
N PRO A 299 -2.80 -4.93 -12.47
CA PRO A 299 -2.57 -3.55 -12.89
C PRO A 299 -1.49 -3.35 -13.97
N GLY A 300 -0.54 -4.27 -14.11
CA GLY A 300 0.47 -4.22 -15.17
C GLY A 300 -0.07 -4.56 -16.57
N GLN A 301 -1.26 -5.16 -16.65
CA GLN A 301 -1.93 -5.45 -17.92
C GLN A 301 -2.79 -4.26 -18.37
N GLY A 302 -2.12 -3.15 -18.70
CA GLY A 302 -2.75 -1.90 -19.15
C GLY A 302 -2.24 -1.38 -20.50
N VAL A 303 -3.09 -0.55 -21.12
CA VAL A 303 -2.92 0.07 -22.45
C VAL A 303 -3.60 1.45 -22.49
N SER A 304 -3.38 2.26 -23.53
CA SER A 304 -4.22 3.45 -23.74
C SER A 304 -5.67 3.03 -23.99
N LEU A 305 -6.62 3.83 -23.53
CA LEU A 305 -8.03 3.72 -23.88
C LEU A 305 -8.25 3.79 -25.41
N SER A 306 -7.31 4.37 -26.15
CA SER A 306 -7.33 4.40 -27.62
C SER A 306 -6.92 3.10 -28.31
N ASP A 307 -6.27 2.19 -27.58
CA ASP A 307 -5.69 0.97 -28.14
C ASP A 307 -6.70 -0.19 -28.20
N SER A 308 -6.21 -1.36 -28.64
CA SER A 308 -6.90 -2.63 -28.55
C SER A 308 -6.32 -3.52 -27.45
N VAL A 309 -7.13 -4.48 -27.01
CA VAL A 309 -6.72 -5.60 -26.16
C VAL A 309 -5.56 -6.35 -26.86
N PRO A 310 -4.38 -6.49 -26.21
CA PRO A 310 -3.24 -7.19 -26.79
C PRO A 310 -3.51 -8.66 -27.14
N SER A 311 -2.82 -9.16 -28.15
CA SER A 311 -2.70 -10.60 -28.45
C SER A 311 -1.69 -11.25 -27.51
N PRO A 312 -1.87 -12.52 -27.11
CA PRO A 312 -0.81 -13.30 -26.46
C PRO A 312 0.48 -13.35 -27.29
N GLU A 313 0.38 -13.27 -28.62
CA GLU A 313 1.56 -13.26 -29.51
C GLU A 313 2.35 -11.95 -29.49
N ASP A 314 1.81 -10.87 -28.91
CA ASP A 314 2.52 -9.59 -28.75
C ASP A 314 3.57 -9.66 -27.62
N PHE A 315 3.57 -10.73 -26.81
CA PHE A 315 4.46 -10.93 -25.67
C PHE A 315 5.65 -11.84 -26.02
N GLY A 316 6.86 -11.40 -25.69
CA GLY A 316 8.11 -12.05 -26.12
C GLY A 316 8.51 -13.33 -25.36
N ASP A 317 7.92 -13.61 -24.20
CA ASP A 317 8.23 -14.80 -23.40
C ASP A 317 6.99 -15.65 -23.07
N GLU A 318 7.16 -16.97 -23.03
CA GLU A 318 6.09 -17.95 -22.85
C GLU A 318 5.30 -17.78 -21.53
N ASN A 319 5.90 -17.24 -20.46
CA ASN A 319 5.17 -16.99 -19.22
C ASN A 319 4.23 -15.80 -19.37
N ALA A 320 4.69 -14.73 -20.03
CA ALA A 320 3.87 -13.56 -20.38
C ALA A 320 2.75 -13.94 -21.37
N LYS A 321 3.03 -14.73 -22.41
CA LYS A 321 2.00 -15.27 -23.32
C LYS A 321 0.91 -16.02 -22.55
N ALA A 322 1.30 -17.02 -21.75
CA ALA A 322 0.36 -17.82 -20.98
C ALA A 322 -0.38 -16.99 -19.90
N ALA A 323 0.23 -15.91 -19.38
CA ALA A 323 -0.43 -14.97 -18.48
C ALA A 323 -1.47 -14.10 -19.21
N ALA A 324 -1.19 -13.66 -20.44
CA ALA A 324 -2.13 -12.96 -21.29
C ALA A 324 -3.32 -13.86 -21.66
N GLU A 325 -3.08 -15.09 -22.12
CA GLU A 325 -4.14 -16.08 -22.41
C GLU A 325 -5.09 -16.31 -21.22
N ARG A 326 -4.53 -16.55 -20.03
CA ARG A 326 -5.33 -16.72 -18.79
C ARG A 326 -6.11 -15.46 -18.45
N ALA A 327 -5.53 -14.27 -18.64
CA ALA A 327 -6.22 -13.01 -18.40
C ALA A 327 -7.37 -12.80 -19.39
N LEU A 328 -7.17 -13.02 -20.69
CA LEU A 328 -8.22 -12.94 -21.71
C LEU A 328 -9.34 -13.95 -21.46
N GLN A 329 -9.00 -15.21 -21.13
CA GLN A 329 -9.98 -16.24 -20.79
C GLN A 329 -10.80 -15.88 -19.56
N TYR A 330 -10.17 -15.36 -18.50
CA TYR A 330 -10.83 -14.90 -17.29
C TYR A 330 -11.73 -13.69 -17.56
N MET A 331 -11.19 -12.63 -18.16
CA MET A 331 -11.90 -11.37 -18.44
C MET A 331 -12.98 -11.51 -19.52
N GLY A 332 -12.93 -12.58 -20.33
CA GLY A 332 -13.82 -12.79 -21.46
C GLY A 332 -13.62 -11.76 -22.56
N LEU A 333 -12.36 -11.49 -22.88
CA LEU A 333 -11.96 -10.56 -23.94
C LEU A 333 -11.37 -11.35 -25.11
N GLU A 334 -11.61 -10.83 -26.31
CA GLU A 334 -10.99 -11.30 -27.56
C GLU A 334 -9.86 -10.31 -27.91
N ALA A 335 -8.69 -10.84 -28.26
CA ALA A 335 -7.55 -10.02 -28.69
C ALA A 335 -7.92 -9.17 -29.91
N GLY A 336 -7.33 -7.97 -30.03
CA GLY A 336 -7.64 -7.01 -31.09
C GLY A 336 -8.93 -6.20 -30.86
N THR A 337 -9.79 -6.56 -29.90
CA THR A 337 -10.97 -5.76 -29.51
C THR A 337 -10.51 -4.37 -29.06
N ARG A 338 -11.02 -3.29 -29.64
CA ARG A 338 -10.69 -1.92 -29.21
C ARG A 338 -11.21 -1.68 -27.79
N MET A 339 -10.42 -1.04 -26.92
CA MET A 339 -10.83 -0.80 -25.52
C MET A 339 -12.13 0.01 -25.42
N LYS A 340 -12.36 0.95 -26.36
CA LYS A 340 -13.60 1.74 -26.47
C LYS A 340 -14.85 0.97 -26.90
N ASP A 341 -14.72 -0.26 -27.40
CA ASP A 341 -15.85 -1.11 -27.81
C ASP A 341 -16.28 -2.10 -26.69
N ILE A 342 -15.55 -2.11 -25.57
CA ILE A 342 -15.78 -3.01 -24.43
C ILE A 342 -16.98 -2.51 -23.61
N ARG A 343 -18.12 -3.22 -23.69
CA ARG A 343 -19.30 -2.90 -22.87
C ARG A 343 -19.00 -2.99 -21.38
N VAL A 344 -19.59 -2.07 -20.61
CA VAL A 344 -19.47 -2.01 -19.14
C VAL A 344 -20.85 -2.33 -18.54
N ASP A 345 -20.87 -3.06 -17.42
CA ASP A 345 -22.12 -3.41 -16.70
C ASP A 345 -22.18 -2.75 -15.32
N THR A 346 -21.03 -2.39 -14.74
CA THR A 346 -20.95 -1.70 -13.46
C THR A 346 -19.78 -0.71 -13.43
N VAL A 347 -20.03 0.49 -12.91
CA VAL A 347 -19.05 1.55 -12.64
C VAL A 347 -19.03 1.81 -11.13
N PHE A 348 -17.85 1.95 -10.54
CA PHE A 348 -17.66 2.19 -9.11
C PHE A 348 -16.69 3.36 -8.91
N LEU A 349 -17.25 4.54 -8.63
CA LEU A 349 -16.49 5.70 -8.22
C LEU A 349 -16.29 5.65 -6.70
N GLY A 350 -15.06 5.49 -6.24
CA GLY A 350 -14.76 5.31 -4.83
C GLY A 350 -13.35 4.76 -4.55
N SER A 351 -13.18 4.10 -3.39
CA SER A 351 -11.92 3.57 -2.83
C SER A 351 -10.95 4.63 -2.27
N CYS A 352 -9.92 4.19 -1.52
CA CYS A 352 -8.85 5.06 -1.02
C CYS A 352 -8.12 5.85 -2.13
N THR A 353 -8.20 5.41 -3.38
CA THR A 353 -7.46 5.99 -4.49
C THR A 353 -8.19 7.18 -5.11
N ASN A 354 -9.50 7.08 -5.36
CA ASN A 354 -10.29 8.07 -6.14
C ASN A 354 -11.69 8.30 -5.53
N SER A 355 -11.75 8.89 -4.34
CA SER A 355 -13.00 9.17 -3.60
C SER A 355 -13.00 10.47 -2.81
N ARG A 356 -12.04 11.35 -3.08
CA ARG A 356 -11.93 12.67 -2.46
C ARG A 356 -12.83 13.67 -3.20
N ILE A 357 -12.96 14.87 -2.66
CA ILE A 357 -13.90 15.84 -3.21
C ILE A 357 -13.51 16.28 -4.64
N GLU A 358 -12.21 16.37 -4.97
CA GLU A 358 -11.76 16.64 -6.36
C GLU A 358 -12.17 15.52 -7.33
N ASP A 359 -12.04 14.24 -6.94
CA ASP A 359 -12.48 13.10 -7.74
C ASP A 359 -13.99 13.18 -8.03
N LEU A 360 -14.79 13.51 -7.01
CA LEU A 360 -16.24 13.63 -7.11
C LEU A 360 -16.68 14.81 -7.99
N ARG A 361 -16.03 15.98 -7.85
CA ARG A 361 -16.28 17.16 -8.71
C ARG A 361 -15.96 16.84 -10.18
N ALA A 362 -14.79 16.25 -10.45
CA ALA A 362 -14.37 15.89 -11.80
C ALA A 362 -15.31 14.88 -12.47
N ALA A 363 -15.76 13.86 -11.74
CA ALA A 363 -16.74 12.90 -12.25
C ALA A 363 -18.13 13.53 -12.46
N ALA A 364 -18.59 14.40 -11.55
CA ALA A 364 -19.86 15.11 -11.67
C ALA A 364 -19.90 15.97 -12.95
N ASP A 365 -18.82 16.67 -13.28
CA ASP A 365 -18.77 17.53 -14.48
C ASP A 365 -18.78 16.75 -15.81
N ILE A 366 -18.35 15.48 -15.80
CA ILE A 366 -18.46 14.59 -16.97
C ILE A 366 -19.91 14.14 -17.21
N ILE A 367 -20.67 13.89 -16.14
CA ILE A 367 -22.01 13.29 -16.20
C ILE A 367 -23.17 14.29 -16.12
N ARG A 368 -22.91 15.54 -15.71
CA ARG A 368 -23.92 16.58 -15.49
C ARG A 368 -24.81 16.76 -16.73
N GLY A 369 -26.13 16.67 -16.53
CA GLY A 369 -27.13 16.82 -17.60
C GLY A 369 -27.14 15.68 -18.62
N ARG A 370 -26.63 14.49 -18.26
CA ARG A 370 -26.65 13.28 -19.08
C ARG A 370 -27.43 12.18 -18.38
N GLU A 371 -27.63 11.06 -19.08
CA GLU A 371 -28.20 9.83 -18.52
C GLU A 371 -27.25 8.66 -18.80
N LYS A 372 -27.22 7.68 -17.90
CA LYS A 372 -26.50 6.40 -18.11
C LYS A 372 -27.34 5.42 -18.93
N ASP A 373 -26.70 4.44 -19.60
CA ASP A 373 -27.41 3.27 -20.14
C ASP A 373 -28.20 2.59 -18.99
N PRO A 374 -29.52 2.32 -19.15
CA PRO A 374 -30.34 1.72 -18.09
C PRO A 374 -29.80 0.41 -17.52
N LYS A 375 -29.04 -0.36 -18.30
CA LYS A 375 -28.42 -1.63 -17.90
C LYS A 375 -27.09 -1.46 -17.16
N VAL A 376 -26.50 -0.27 -17.15
CA VAL A 376 -25.30 0.04 -16.38
C VAL A 376 -25.70 0.39 -14.95
N ARG A 377 -25.10 -0.30 -13.98
CA ARG A 377 -25.16 0.08 -12.58
C ARG A 377 -24.00 1.04 -12.27
N MET A 378 -24.25 2.15 -11.58
CA MET A 378 -23.19 3.03 -11.10
C MET A 378 -23.31 3.20 -9.59
N LEU A 379 -22.20 3.05 -8.87
CA LEU A 379 -22.10 3.32 -7.44
C LEU A 379 -21.13 4.47 -7.22
N VAL A 380 -21.45 5.35 -6.27
CA VAL A 380 -20.58 6.44 -5.83
C VAL A 380 -20.42 6.36 -4.32
N VAL A 381 -19.20 6.09 -3.87
CA VAL A 381 -18.82 5.90 -2.46
C VAL A 381 -17.73 6.92 -2.10
N PRO A 382 -18.08 8.01 -1.39
CA PRO A 382 -17.10 8.98 -0.90
C PRO A 382 -16.10 8.34 0.08
N GLY A 383 -14.90 8.92 0.16
CA GLY A 383 -13.80 8.39 0.97
C GLY A 383 -14.02 8.51 2.48
N SER A 384 -14.86 9.44 2.92
CA SER A 384 -15.21 9.67 4.32
C SER A 384 -16.60 10.29 4.46
N ALA A 385 -17.14 10.26 5.67
CA ALA A 385 -18.36 10.99 6.03
C ALA A 385 -18.20 12.50 5.77
N ARG A 386 -17.02 13.09 6.03
CA ARG A 386 -16.74 14.50 5.74
C ARG A 386 -16.77 14.84 4.26
N VAL A 387 -16.11 14.04 3.41
CA VAL A 387 -16.15 14.25 1.94
C VAL A 387 -17.58 14.07 1.42
N ARG A 388 -18.35 13.14 1.99
CA ARG A 388 -19.77 12.96 1.66
C ARG A 388 -20.61 14.20 2.03
N LEU A 389 -20.38 14.78 3.21
CA LEU A 389 -21.07 16.00 3.67
C LEU A 389 -20.69 17.23 2.83
N GLU A 390 -19.42 17.38 2.46
CA GLU A 390 -18.93 18.42 1.54
C GLU A 390 -19.60 18.29 0.16
N ALA A 391 -19.62 17.08 -0.40
CA ALA A 391 -20.26 16.80 -1.69
C ALA A 391 -21.78 17.03 -1.68
N GLU A 392 -22.47 16.78 -0.55
CA GLU A 392 -23.89 17.08 -0.38
C GLU A 392 -24.16 18.58 -0.20
N ALA A 393 -23.27 19.31 0.46
CA ALA A 393 -23.35 20.78 0.56
C ALA A 393 -23.17 21.47 -0.82
N GLU A 394 -22.34 20.90 -1.69
CA GLU A 394 -22.17 21.33 -3.09
C GLU A 394 -23.27 20.81 -4.03
N GLY A 395 -24.14 19.91 -3.57
CA GLY A 395 -25.18 19.27 -4.39
C GLY A 395 -24.66 18.29 -5.45
N LEU A 396 -23.42 17.81 -5.32
CA LEU A 396 -22.85 16.78 -6.21
C LEU A 396 -23.64 15.47 -6.09
N ASP A 397 -24.15 15.16 -4.90
CA ASP A 397 -25.00 14.00 -4.65
C ASP A 397 -26.24 13.99 -5.57
N ARG A 398 -26.82 15.16 -5.86
CA ARG A 398 -27.95 15.32 -6.78
C ARG A 398 -27.51 15.04 -8.21
N VAL A 399 -26.39 15.59 -8.65
CA VAL A 399 -25.82 15.32 -10.00
C VAL A 399 -25.64 13.81 -10.22
N PHE A 400 -25.14 13.08 -9.22
CA PHE A 400 -25.00 11.62 -9.30
C PHE A 400 -26.36 10.90 -9.29
N LYS A 401 -27.30 11.29 -8.43
CA LYS A 401 -28.65 10.69 -8.35
C LYS A 401 -29.46 10.93 -9.62
N ASP A 402 -29.39 12.13 -10.20
CA ASP A 402 -30.08 12.53 -11.43
C ASP A 402 -29.53 11.76 -12.65
N PHE A 403 -28.21 11.49 -12.68
CA PHE A 403 -27.59 10.57 -13.64
C PHE A 403 -28.00 9.08 -13.43
N GLY A 404 -28.73 8.78 -12.36
CA GLY A 404 -29.19 7.44 -11.99
C GLY A 404 -28.15 6.60 -11.22
N ALA A 405 -27.12 7.23 -10.65
CA ALA A 405 -26.12 6.54 -9.85
C ALA A 405 -26.57 6.35 -8.38
N GLU A 406 -26.09 5.26 -7.77
CA GLU A 406 -26.34 4.95 -6.37
C GLU A 406 -25.38 5.77 -5.48
N TRP A 407 -25.87 6.85 -4.89
CA TRP A 407 -25.14 7.61 -3.85
C TRP A 407 -25.11 6.83 -2.53
N ARG A 408 -23.91 6.57 -2.00
CA ARG A 408 -23.68 5.68 -0.85
C ARG A 408 -23.07 6.40 0.36
N PHE A 409 -22.99 5.70 1.48
CA PHE A 409 -22.16 6.09 2.62
C PHE A 409 -20.70 5.63 2.46
N ALA A 410 -19.79 6.28 3.17
CA ALA A 410 -18.35 6.07 3.04
C ALA A 410 -17.87 4.71 3.57
N GLY A 411 -16.81 4.18 2.98
CA GLY A 411 -16.19 2.90 3.32
C GLY A 411 -15.47 2.26 2.14
N CYS A 412 -14.61 1.26 2.38
CA CYS A 412 -13.78 0.68 1.30
C CYS A 412 -14.62 -0.01 0.21
N SER A 413 -15.79 -0.54 0.56
CA SER A 413 -16.79 -1.01 -0.41
C SER A 413 -16.22 -2.03 -1.41
N MET A 414 -16.54 -1.89 -2.70
CA MET A 414 -16.13 -2.80 -3.77
C MET A 414 -14.61 -2.89 -3.99
N CYS A 415 -13.81 -1.96 -3.44
CA CYS A 415 -12.34 -2.02 -3.51
C CYS A 415 -11.77 -3.30 -2.88
N LEU A 416 -12.30 -3.69 -1.72
CA LEU A 416 -11.92 -4.93 -1.02
C LEU A 416 -13.02 -6.00 -1.09
N GLY A 417 -14.29 -5.59 -1.26
CA GLY A 417 -15.42 -6.49 -1.41
C GLY A 417 -15.71 -7.36 -0.18
N MET A 418 -15.26 -6.94 1.01
CA MET A 418 -15.52 -7.62 2.28
C MET A 418 -16.89 -7.25 2.87
N ASN A 419 -17.33 -6.00 2.73
CA ASN A 419 -18.69 -5.62 3.14
C ASN A 419 -19.76 -6.16 2.16
N ARG A 420 -21.04 -6.08 2.54
CA ARG A 420 -22.17 -6.53 1.71
C ARG A 420 -22.39 -5.72 0.43
N THR A 421 -21.51 -4.77 0.08
CA THR A 421 -21.47 -4.18 -1.27
C THR A 421 -20.81 -5.17 -2.24
N SER A 422 -21.48 -6.31 -2.41
CA SER A 422 -21.04 -7.41 -3.26
C SER A 422 -21.99 -7.60 -4.45
N TRP A 423 -21.52 -8.38 -5.42
CA TRP A 423 -22.23 -8.64 -6.67
C TRP A 423 -23.42 -9.56 -6.46
N SER A 424 -24.58 -9.17 -7.00
CA SER A 424 -25.76 -10.04 -7.05
C SER A 424 -25.51 -11.23 -8.00
N ARG A 425 -25.43 -12.44 -7.45
CA ARG A 425 -25.50 -13.69 -8.23
C ARG A 425 -26.93 -13.89 -8.75
N GLY A 426 -27.32 -13.18 -9.81
CA GLY A 426 -28.74 -13.02 -10.15
C GLY A 426 -29.08 -12.53 -11.56
N SER A 427 -28.34 -12.93 -12.59
CA SER A 427 -28.76 -12.74 -13.99
C SER A 427 -28.58 -14.04 -14.78
N ALA A 428 -29.47 -15.01 -14.53
CA ALA A 428 -29.53 -16.27 -15.25
C ALA A 428 -30.22 -16.08 -16.62
N ALA A 429 -29.48 -15.56 -17.60
CA ALA A 429 -29.86 -15.59 -19.00
C ALA A 429 -28.61 -15.80 -19.87
N PRO A 430 -28.60 -16.71 -20.86
CA PRO A 430 -27.53 -16.76 -21.85
C PRO A 430 -27.58 -15.47 -22.70
N PRO A 431 -26.44 -14.88 -23.09
CA PRO A 431 -26.44 -13.69 -23.92
C PRO A 431 -27.01 -14.03 -25.31
N PRO A 432 -27.95 -13.23 -25.86
CA PRO A 432 -28.30 -13.33 -27.27
C PRO A 432 -27.08 -12.95 -28.11
N ARG A 433 -26.86 -13.69 -29.21
CA ARG A 433 -25.81 -13.39 -30.17
C ARG A 433 -26.13 -12.07 -30.89
N THR A 434 -25.13 -11.20 -30.97
CA THR A 434 -24.95 -10.14 -31.99
C THR A 434 -26.19 -9.42 -32.53
N ALA A 435 -26.37 -8.16 -32.13
CA ALA A 435 -27.02 -7.15 -32.97
C ALA A 435 -26.34 -5.79 -32.77
N THR A 436 -26.06 -5.10 -33.87
CA THR A 436 -25.41 -3.79 -33.89
C THR A 436 -26.36 -2.68 -33.48
N SER A 437 -25.96 -1.88 -32.50
CA SER A 437 -26.44 -0.50 -32.34
C SER A 437 -25.29 0.37 -31.86
N LYS A 438 -25.09 1.51 -32.54
CA LYS A 438 -24.18 2.56 -32.07
C LYS A 438 -24.79 3.22 -30.82
N ASP A 439 -23.99 4.04 -30.15
CA ASP A 439 -24.41 4.99 -29.10
C ASP A 439 -24.64 4.43 -27.69
N ALA A 440 -23.53 3.99 -27.07
CA ALA A 440 -23.33 4.09 -25.62
C ALA A 440 -21.84 4.38 -25.34
N ARG A 441 -21.48 5.63 -25.06
CA ARG A 441 -20.09 6.05 -24.75
C ARG A 441 -19.96 6.52 -23.30
N ALA A 442 -19.79 5.59 -22.38
CA ALA A 442 -19.32 5.88 -21.02
C ALA A 442 -17.78 5.77 -20.99
N ARG A 443 -17.11 6.71 -20.31
CA ARG A 443 -15.68 6.63 -19.98
C ARG A 443 -15.57 6.23 -18.51
N ALA A 444 -14.79 5.20 -18.19
CA ALA A 444 -14.42 4.80 -16.82
C ALA A 444 -13.12 4.00 -16.89
N ALA A 445 -12.24 4.14 -15.90
CA ALA A 445 -10.87 3.63 -15.91
C ALA A 445 -10.69 2.35 -15.06
N ALA A 446 -9.46 1.90 -14.88
CA ALA A 446 -9.15 0.63 -14.24
C ALA A 446 -9.52 0.58 -12.73
N PRO A 447 -10.03 -0.56 -12.23
CA PRO A 447 -10.26 -0.73 -10.81
C PRO A 447 -8.95 -0.79 -10.03
N THR A 448 -9.02 -0.37 -8.78
CA THR A 448 -7.98 -0.64 -7.79
C THR A 448 -7.92 -2.14 -7.52
N TRP A 449 -6.72 -2.71 -7.67
CA TRP A 449 -6.51 -4.14 -7.48
C TRP A 449 -6.17 -4.38 -6.01
N CYS A 450 -7.11 -4.92 -5.25
CA CYS A 450 -6.81 -5.39 -3.91
C CYS A 450 -6.40 -6.87 -3.95
N PRO A 451 -5.20 -7.25 -3.47
CA PRO A 451 -4.84 -8.66 -3.33
C PRO A 451 -5.79 -9.32 -2.33
N ARG A 452 -6.65 -10.21 -2.81
CA ARG A 452 -7.53 -10.99 -1.95
C ARG A 452 -6.69 -11.97 -1.15
N TRP A 453 -6.46 -11.66 0.13
CA TRP A 453 -5.68 -12.48 1.05
C TRP A 453 -6.15 -13.94 1.03
N TRP A 454 -5.28 -14.82 0.50
CA TRP A 454 -5.35 -16.25 0.71
C TRP A 454 -4.12 -16.66 1.52
N PRO A 455 -4.24 -17.55 2.52
CA PRO A 455 -3.08 -18.01 3.28
C PRO A 455 -2.09 -18.75 2.37
N GLN A 456 -0.98 -18.07 2.06
CA GLN A 456 0.21 -18.72 1.51
C GLN A 456 0.80 -19.65 2.58
N PRO A 457 1.05 -20.94 2.30
CA PRO A 457 1.84 -21.78 3.18
C PRO A 457 3.26 -21.25 3.26
N GLN A 458 3.82 -21.20 4.46
CA GLN A 458 5.21 -20.76 4.71
C GLN A 458 6.24 -21.70 4.05
N PRO A 459 7.47 -21.20 3.78
CA PRO A 459 8.45 -21.90 2.96
C PRO A 459 9.18 -23.00 3.71
N SER A 460 9.50 -24.10 3.02
CA SER A 460 10.46 -25.10 3.50
C SER A 460 11.55 -25.34 2.45
N ALA A 461 12.79 -24.97 2.78
CA ALA A 461 13.97 -25.32 2.00
C ALA A 461 14.60 -26.62 2.53
N ALA A 462 14.72 -27.65 1.71
CA ALA A 462 15.60 -28.79 1.96
C ALA A 462 15.96 -29.51 0.65
N ARG A 463 17.21 -29.96 0.51
CA ARG A 463 17.72 -30.68 -0.67
C ARG A 463 17.59 -32.20 -0.52
N SER A 464 17.39 -32.85 -1.68
CA SER A 464 17.95 -34.15 -2.10
C SER A 464 17.30 -35.50 -1.73
N ALA A 465 17.06 -36.29 -2.80
CA ALA A 465 17.21 -37.75 -2.96
C ALA A 465 16.33 -38.71 -2.11
N ARG A 466 15.66 -39.72 -2.68
CA ARG A 466 16.23 -40.80 -3.53
C ARG A 466 15.22 -41.43 -4.52
N ARG A 467 15.75 -42.20 -5.47
CA ARG A 467 15.08 -42.79 -6.66
C ARG A 467 14.33 -44.11 -6.38
N ARG A 468 13.40 -44.45 -7.27
CA ARG A 468 13.39 -45.77 -7.95
C ARG A 468 13.20 -45.59 -9.47
N THR A 469 13.93 -46.39 -10.25
CA THR A 469 14.15 -46.28 -11.71
C THR A 469 13.36 -47.32 -12.50
N LEU A 470 13.23 -47.18 -13.83
CA LEU A 470 14.01 -47.85 -14.91
C LEU A 470 13.59 -47.20 -16.26
N ALA A 471 14.38 -47.13 -17.34
CA ALA A 471 15.62 -47.83 -17.68
C ALA A 471 16.66 -46.94 -18.43
N ARG A 472 17.82 -47.52 -18.74
CA ARG A 472 18.98 -47.00 -19.50
C ARG A 472 19.37 -48.09 -20.56
N PRO A 473 20.38 -47.96 -21.44
CA PRO A 473 21.82 -47.77 -21.13
C PRO A 473 22.41 -46.60 -21.98
N LEU A 474 23.72 -46.34 -22.20
CA LEU A 474 24.99 -47.05 -21.89
C LEU A 474 26.05 -46.18 -21.15
N ASN A 475 26.85 -45.40 -21.88
CA ASN A 475 28.32 -45.41 -21.74
C ASN A 475 28.95 -44.03 -21.42
N ARG A 476 30.19 -43.90 -20.92
CA ARG A 476 31.09 -44.91 -20.30
C ARG A 476 31.73 -44.34 -19.01
N ARG A 477 33.06 -44.28 -18.90
CA ARG A 477 33.93 -43.85 -17.76
C ARG A 477 35.36 -43.55 -18.30
N PRO A 478 36.44 -43.20 -17.52
CA PRO A 478 36.61 -43.02 -16.05
C PRO A 478 37.44 -41.78 -15.58
N SER A 479 37.78 -41.76 -14.28
CA SER A 479 38.76 -40.92 -13.51
C SER A 479 39.31 -41.81 -12.37
N PRO A 480 40.16 -41.39 -11.39
CA PRO A 480 41.11 -40.27 -11.20
C PRO A 480 42.55 -40.80 -10.85
N PRO A 481 43.48 -40.11 -10.12
CA PRO A 481 43.47 -39.96 -8.64
C PRO A 481 44.11 -38.67 -8.01
N GLU A 482 44.11 -38.56 -6.67
CA GLU A 482 44.75 -37.55 -5.77
C GLU A 482 45.99 -38.15 -5.01
N PRO A 483 46.59 -37.53 -3.96
CA PRO A 483 47.31 -36.23 -3.77
C PRO A 483 48.78 -36.47 -3.27
N PRO A 484 49.58 -35.53 -2.68
CA PRO A 484 49.47 -35.12 -1.24
C PRO A 484 50.14 -33.78 -0.73
N SER A 485 49.87 -33.44 0.56
CA SER A 485 50.77 -32.81 1.59
C SER A 485 51.22 -31.33 1.57
N ALA A 486 51.44 -30.77 2.79
CA ALA A 486 51.90 -29.41 3.14
C ALA A 486 53.38 -29.36 3.59
N PRO A 487 53.98 -28.20 3.94
CA PRO A 487 54.03 -27.79 5.36
C PRO A 487 54.08 -26.27 5.68
N THR A 488 54.25 -25.96 6.97
CA THR A 488 54.17 -24.68 7.72
C THR A 488 55.41 -23.76 7.66
N GLN A 489 55.23 -22.45 7.97
CA GLN A 489 56.19 -21.71 8.82
C GLN A 489 55.60 -20.47 9.54
N LEU A 490 56.27 -20.03 10.60
CA LEU A 490 55.90 -18.96 11.55
C LEU A 490 56.72 -17.68 11.33
N GLY A 491 56.19 -16.53 11.78
CA GLY A 491 56.96 -15.28 11.95
C GLY A 491 56.24 -14.28 12.83
N ALA A 492 56.86 -13.85 13.94
CA ALA A 492 56.30 -12.92 14.92
C ALA A 492 57.21 -11.70 15.12
N SER A 493 56.65 -10.54 15.47
CA SER A 493 57.39 -9.48 16.18
C SER A 493 56.45 -8.53 16.95
N HIS A 494 56.96 -7.96 18.05
CA HIS A 494 56.26 -7.05 18.97
C HIS A 494 56.55 -5.57 18.64
N GLY A 495 55.67 -4.63 19.04
CA GLY A 495 55.98 -3.18 18.97
C GLY A 495 54.99 -2.25 19.69
N LYS A 496 55.37 -1.77 20.88
CA LYS A 496 54.59 -1.01 21.88
C LYS A 496 54.01 0.36 21.47
N VAL A 497 52.83 0.65 22.03
CA VAL A 497 52.42 1.86 22.81
C VAL A 497 53.01 3.24 22.44
N HIS A 498 52.13 4.22 22.18
CA HIS A 498 52.27 5.61 22.65
C HIS A 498 50.90 6.24 22.99
N GLN A 499 50.87 7.19 23.92
CA GLN A 499 49.67 7.86 24.44
C GLN A 499 49.59 9.34 24.01
N ALA A 500 48.36 9.87 24.11
CA ALA A 500 47.98 11.29 24.24
C ALA A 500 48.13 12.22 23.01
N HIS A 501 47.01 12.84 22.61
CA HIS A 501 46.75 14.24 22.97
C HIS A 501 45.26 14.61 22.85
N ARG A 502 44.76 15.39 23.81
CA ARG A 502 43.41 15.98 23.77
C ARG A 502 43.28 16.99 22.63
N ARG A 503 42.17 16.95 21.88
CA ARG A 503 41.53 18.16 21.35
C ARG A 503 40.04 18.12 21.64
N ARG A 504 39.54 19.16 22.32
CA ARG A 504 38.09 19.42 22.44
C ARG A 504 37.53 19.66 21.03
N ARG A 505 36.42 19.01 20.67
CA ARG A 505 35.51 19.52 19.64
C ARG A 505 34.23 19.99 20.34
N SER A 506 33.71 21.10 19.82
CA SER A 506 32.48 21.75 20.26
C SER A 506 31.27 20.82 20.14
N ALA A 507 30.31 20.97 21.03
CA ALA A 507 29.03 20.29 20.94
C ALA A 507 28.28 20.74 19.67
N ALA A 508 27.69 19.78 18.95
CA ALA A 508 26.70 20.07 17.93
C ALA A 508 25.38 20.50 18.59
N PRO A 509 24.58 21.37 17.96
CA PRO A 509 23.31 21.80 18.53
C PRO A 509 22.30 20.64 18.56
N GLU A 510 21.60 20.48 19.68
CA GLU A 510 20.51 19.52 19.82
C GLU A 510 19.35 19.90 18.89
N GLN A 511 19.03 19.07 17.90
CA GLN A 511 17.77 19.18 17.17
C GLN A 511 16.62 18.84 18.12
N ARG A 512 15.89 19.86 18.54
CA ARG A 512 14.67 19.70 19.36
C ARG A 512 13.56 19.11 18.49
N ARG A 513 13.03 17.96 18.91
CA ARG A 513 11.79 17.40 18.35
C ARG A 513 10.65 18.38 18.59
N TYR A 514 9.86 18.68 17.55
CA TYR A 514 8.79 19.64 17.65
C TYR A 514 7.40 19.02 17.37
N ARG A 515 6.56 19.00 18.41
CA ARG A 515 5.09 19.13 18.35
C ARG A 515 4.59 19.66 19.71
N PRO A 516 3.52 20.48 19.77
CA PRO A 516 3.20 21.31 20.94
C PRO A 516 2.52 20.60 22.13
N ASP A 517 2.10 19.34 22.01
CA ASP A 517 1.10 18.74 22.90
C ASP A 517 1.65 18.10 24.21
N HIS A 518 2.88 18.40 24.66
CA HIS A 518 3.46 17.72 25.83
C HIS A 518 4.17 18.64 26.85
N PRO A 519 3.49 19.06 27.93
CA PRO A 519 4.09 19.82 29.03
C PRO A 519 4.83 18.89 30.01
N ARG A 520 5.96 18.31 29.57
CA ARG A 520 7.06 17.75 30.40
C ARG A 520 8.19 17.25 29.49
N GLY A 521 9.43 17.53 29.88
CA GLY A 521 10.59 16.88 29.26
C GLY A 521 10.63 15.38 29.55
N LEU A 522 11.32 14.63 28.70
CA LEU A 522 11.62 13.21 28.93
C LEU A 522 12.34 13.06 30.29
N PRO A 523 11.86 12.20 31.22
CA PRO A 523 12.62 11.88 32.42
C PRO A 523 13.94 11.22 32.03
N GLN A 524 15.06 11.79 32.49
CA GLN A 524 16.37 11.13 32.39
C GLN A 524 16.33 9.83 33.21
N ALA A 525 16.64 8.70 32.55
CA ALA A 525 16.63 7.39 33.17
C ALA A 525 17.96 7.10 33.90
N ASP A 526 18.27 7.90 34.92
CA ASP A 526 19.37 7.60 35.85
C ASP A 526 18.92 6.57 36.89
N HIS A 527 19.28 5.29 36.67
CA HIS A 527 20.04 4.48 37.64
C HIS A 527 20.25 3.02 37.17
N PRO A 528 21.38 2.37 37.51
CA PRO A 528 21.76 1.07 36.96
C PRO A 528 21.30 -0.13 37.83
N HIS A 529 20.20 -0.78 37.47
CA HIS A 529 19.86 -2.08 38.05
C HIS A 529 20.50 -3.25 37.28
N ARG A 530 21.56 -3.80 37.87
CA ARG A 530 22.22 -5.04 37.44
C ARG A 530 21.23 -6.22 37.44
N LEU A 531 20.76 -6.65 36.28
CA LEU A 531 20.10 -7.95 36.13
C LEU A 531 21.15 -9.05 36.23
N ARG A 532 21.10 -9.83 37.31
CA ARG A 532 21.87 -11.08 37.43
C ARG A 532 21.24 -12.13 36.53
N GLY A 533 22.05 -12.82 35.72
CA GLY A 533 21.57 -13.95 34.95
C GLY A 533 21.24 -15.15 35.85
N CYS A 534 20.15 -15.84 35.56
CA CYS A 534 19.86 -17.19 36.03
C CYS A 534 19.77 -18.14 34.83
N PRO A 535 20.30 -19.38 34.93
CA PRO A 535 20.36 -20.31 33.80
C PRO A 535 19.00 -20.97 33.54
N VAL A 536 18.63 -21.09 32.26
CA VAL A 536 17.43 -21.84 31.84
C VAL A 536 17.74 -23.34 31.90
N LEU A 537 16.99 -24.07 32.74
CA LEU A 537 17.04 -25.53 32.83
C LEU A 537 16.42 -26.17 31.58
N ARG A 538 17.10 -27.19 31.04
CA ARG A 538 16.55 -28.06 29.98
C ARG A 538 15.35 -28.84 30.50
N LEU A 539 14.28 -28.93 29.71
CA LEU A 539 13.25 -29.97 29.85
C LEU A 539 12.95 -30.66 28.51
N ALA A 540 12.56 -31.93 28.64
CA ALA A 540 12.76 -33.01 27.67
C ALA A 540 12.01 -32.92 26.33
N GLN A 541 12.57 -33.63 25.34
CA GLN A 541 11.84 -34.11 24.16
C GLN A 541 10.85 -35.20 24.59
N GLY A 542 9.65 -35.26 23.97
CA GLY A 542 8.79 -36.44 24.06
C GLY A 542 7.28 -36.20 24.09
N SER A 543 6.70 -35.83 22.96
CA SER A 543 5.30 -36.22 22.67
C SER A 543 5.14 -36.44 21.16
N ILE A 544 4.61 -37.61 20.81
CA ILE A 544 4.36 -38.02 19.43
C ILE A 544 2.86 -37.87 19.18
N LEU A 545 2.49 -36.91 18.33
CA LEU A 545 1.15 -36.81 17.76
C LEU A 545 1.29 -36.68 16.25
N HIS A 546 0.87 -37.72 15.54
CA HIS A 546 0.83 -37.73 14.08
C HIS A 546 -0.45 -36.99 13.60
N PRO A 547 -0.35 -35.92 12.80
CA PRO A 547 -1.51 -35.39 12.10
C PRO A 547 -1.84 -36.28 10.89
N GLU A 548 -3.01 -36.91 10.88
CA GLU A 548 -3.53 -37.51 9.65
C GLU A 548 -3.88 -36.41 8.62
N PRO A 549 -3.52 -36.57 7.34
CA PRO A 549 -3.92 -35.64 6.29
C PRO A 549 -5.40 -35.84 5.94
N GLY A 550 -6.27 -34.97 6.46
CA GLY A 550 -7.69 -34.97 6.14
C GLY A 550 -7.95 -34.87 4.62
N ALA A 551 -8.62 -35.88 4.06
CA ALA A 551 -8.88 -35.97 2.63
C ALA A 551 -9.88 -34.89 2.17
N VAL A 552 -9.41 -33.92 1.38
CA VAL A 552 -10.25 -32.88 0.78
C VAL A 552 -11.05 -33.47 -0.39
N GLN A 553 -12.25 -33.97 -0.12
CA GLN A 553 -13.21 -34.34 -1.16
C GLN A 553 -13.69 -33.09 -1.91
N ARG A 554 -13.23 -32.90 -3.16
CA ARG A 554 -13.83 -31.95 -4.11
C ARG A 554 -15.25 -32.39 -4.47
N ARG A 555 -16.27 -31.87 -3.80
CA ARG A 555 -17.65 -31.93 -4.32
C ARG A 555 -17.80 -30.95 -5.48
N LEU A 556 -17.75 -31.49 -6.70
CA LEU A 556 -18.17 -30.79 -7.91
C LEU A 556 -19.70 -30.71 -7.92
N GLY A 557 -20.24 -29.49 -8.01
CA GLY A 557 -21.66 -29.29 -8.30
C GLY A 557 -21.99 -29.61 -9.76
N PRO A 558 -23.25 -29.96 -10.10
CA PRO A 558 -23.64 -30.19 -11.48
C PRO A 558 -23.51 -28.90 -12.29
N GLY A 559 -22.72 -28.90 -13.37
CA GLY A 559 -22.61 -27.76 -14.29
C GLY A 559 -21.19 -27.37 -14.72
N GLY A 560 -20.15 -27.81 -14.01
CA GLY A 560 -18.78 -27.93 -14.56
C GLY A 560 -18.13 -26.68 -15.20
N ARG A 561 -18.53 -25.45 -14.85
CA ARG A 561 -17.93 -24.20 -15.38
C ARG A 561 -17.72 -23.15 -14.29
N PRO A 562 -16.50 -22.62 -14.08
CA PRO A 562 -16.28 -21.47 -13.21
C PRO A 562 -16.68 -20.18 -13.94
N GLY A 563 -17.92 -19.72 -13.70
CA GLY A 563 -18.43 -18.45 -14.22
C GLY A 563 -18.24 -17.28 -13.26
N LEU A 564 -17.12 -16.57 -13.38
CA LEU A 564 -16.90 -15.24 -12.78
C LEU A 564 -16.33 -14.33 -13.87
N ARG A 565 -17.14 -13.40 -14.38
CA ARG A 565 -16.77 -12.38 -15.36
C ARG A 565 -17.52 -11.09 -15.03
N TYR A 566 -16.87 -10.17 -14.33
CA TYR A 566 -17.47 -8.89 -13.93
C TYR A 566 -16.44 -7.78 -14.05
N ARG A 567 -16.82 -6.65 -14.67
CA ARG A 567 -15.98 -5.47 -14.83
C ARG A 567 -16.33 -4.47 -13.73
N VAL A 568 -15.33 -4.13 -12.92
CA VAL A 568 -15.32 -2.85 -12.20
C VAL A 568 -14.54 -1.89 -13.08
N LEU A 569 -15.06 -0.69 -13.27
CA LEU A 569 -14.28 0.44 -13.76
C LEU A 569 -14.48 1.60 -12.78
N ALA A 570 -13.37 2.26 -12.43
CA ALA A 570 -13.32 3.42 -11.53
C ALA A 570 -13.15 4.70 -12.35
#